data_AF-A0A4S2E859-F1
#
_entry.id   AF-A0A4S2E859-F1
#
_cell.length_a   1.000
_cell.length_b   1.000
_cell.length_c   1.000
_cell.angle_alpha   90.00
_cell.angle_beta   90.00
_cell.angle_gamma   90.00
#
_symmetry.space_group_name_H-M   'P 1'
#
loop_
_entity.id
_entity.type
_entity.pdbx_description
1 polymer ?
#
loop_
_entity_poly.entity_id
_entity_poly.type
_entity_poly.pdbx_seq_one_letter_code
_entity_poly.pdbx_strand_id
1 'polypeptide(L)'
;MIRVQKVRLYPDQTMKKVLDDLCDYRRYCWNQGLALWNDMYDSSLILGDKKLKPSERRVRDELVANKADWQYQLSARCLQLAISDLGKAWKNFFDKARPDWGKPKFKSKKAPRQGFKTDRAKIVNGKLRLDKPLEIKT
;
A
#
# COMPACT_ATOMS: atom_id res chain seq x y z
N MET A 1 -9.37 7.69 -22.69
CA MET A 1 -8.39 8.73 -22.27
C MET A 1 -8.52 8.92 -20.75
N ILE A 2 -7.45 8.74 -19.96
CA ILE A 2 -7.49 8.97 -18.50
C ILE A 2 -7.32 10.47 -18.26
N ARG A 3 -8.29 11.11 -17.61
CA ARG A 3 -8.22 12.54 -17.25
C ARG A 3 -7.65 12.67 -15.84
N VAL A 4 -6.42 13.17 -15.71
CA VAL A 4 -5.79 13.44 -14.41
C VAL A 4 -6.22 14.82 -13.93
N GLN A 5 -6.84 14.88 -12.75
CA GLN A 5 -7.15 16.13 -12.07
C GLN A 5 -6.23 16.29 -10.86
N LYS A 6 -5.58 17.45 -10.76
CA LYS A 6 -4.79 17.83 -9.57
C LYS A 6 -5.62 18.84 -8.78
N VAL A 7 -5.94 18.50 -7.54
CA VAL A 7 -6.73 19.34 -6.64
C VAL A 7 -5.90 19.63 -5.39
N ARG A 8 -5.86 20.90 -4.97
CA ARG A 8 -5.27 21.30 -3.69
C ARG A 8 -6.35 21.21 -2.61
N LEU A 9 -6.02 20.54 -1.51
CA LEU A 9 -6.90 20.43 -0.35
C LEU A 9 -6.55 21.50 0.68
N TYR A 10 -7.57 21.95 1.42
CA TYR A 10 -7.43 22.84 2.57
C TYR A 10 -8.02 22.14 3.81
N PRO A 11 -7.34 21.10 4.32
CA PRO A 11 -7.87 20.30 5.43
C PRO A 11 -7.82 21.08 6.75
N ASP A 12 -8.84 20.90 7.58
CA ASP A 12 -8.79 21.27 8.99
C ASP A 12 -7.87 20.31 9.78
N GLN A 13 -7.71 20.53 11.09
CA GLN A 13 -6.81 19.74 11.92
C GLN A 13 -7.21 18.25 11.99
N THR A 14 -8.50 17.96 12.01
CA THR A 14 -9.03 16.59 12.05
C THR A 14 -8.75 15.88 10.72
N MET A 15 -9.01 16.56 9.60
CA MET A 15 -8.75 16.04 8.26
C MET A 15 -7.26 15.79 8.04
N LYS A 16 -6.38 16.69 8.49
CA LYS A 16 -4.91 16.50 8.41
C LYS A 16 -4.49 15.22 9.10
N LYS A 17 -4.97 14.99 10.33
CA LYS A 17 -4.66 13.77 11.08
C LYS A 17 -5.05 12.51 10.30
N VAL A 18 -6.27 12.46 9.76
CA VAL A 18 -6.72 11.32 8.95
C VAL A 18 -5.85 11.10 7.70
N LEU A 19 -5.47 12.18 7.00
CA LEU A 19 -4.61 12.08 5.82
C LEU A 19 -3.20 11.59 6.18
N ASP A 20 -2.65 12.07 7.30
CA ASP A 20 -1.33 11.66 7.80
C ASP A 20 -1.34 10.19 8.24
N ASP A 21 -2.38 9.76 8.96
CA ASP A 21 -2.58 8.37 9.38
C ASP A 21 -2.67 7.44 8.16
N LEU A 22 -3.37 7.84 7.09
CA LEU A 22 -3.44 7.07 5.84
C LEU A 22 -2.09 7.02 5.09
N CYS A 23 -1.33 8.12 5.11
CA CYS A 23 0.03 8.14 4.55
C CYS A 23 0.96 7.18 5.31
N ASP A 24 0.92 7.25 6.64
CA ASP A 24 1.70 6.39 7.52
C ASP A 24 1.29 4.92 7.36
N TYR A 25 -0.01 4.63 7.27
CA TYR A 25 -0.52 3.28 7.07
C TYR A 25 -0.12 2.68 5.72
N ARG A 26 -0.21 3.45 4.63
CA ARG A 26 0.25 2.95 3.33
C ARG A 26 1.73 2.61 3.35
N ARG A 27 2.55 3.45 4.00
CA ARG A 27 3.98 3.18 4.17
C ARG A 27 4.22 1.90 4.98
N TYR A 28 3.48 1.73 6.07
CA TYR A 28 3.48 0.52 6.87
C TYR A 28 3.13 -0.73 6.03
N CYS A 29 2.01 -0.72 5.30
CA CYS A 29 1.60 -1.85 4.46
C CYS A 29 2.64 -2.19 3.38
N TRP A 30 3.24 -1.18 2.75
CA TRP A 30 4.31 -1.40 1.78
C TRP A 30 5.52 -2.09 2.43
N ASN A 31 5.97 -1.60 3.59
CA ASN A 31 7.14 -2.14 4.25
C ASN A 31 6.89 -3.56 4.78
N GLN A 32 5.72 -3.81 5.38
CA GLN A 32 5.30 -5.15 5.79
C GLN A 32 5.21 -6.11 4.59
N GLY A 33 4.61 -5.65 3.49
CA GLY A 33 4.54 -6.42 2.26
C GLY A 33 5.91 -6.75 1.68
N LEU A 34 6.85 -5.80 1.70
CA LEU A 34 8.21 -6.03 1.22
C LEU A 34 8.98 -7.00 2.10
N ALA A 35 8.85 -6.89 3.43
CA ALA A 35 9.46 -7.83 4.37
C ALA A 35 8.95 -9.25 4.11
N LEU A 36 7.63 -9.44 4.13
CA LEU A 36 7.01 -10.74 3.88
C LEU A 36 7.36 -11.31 2.50
N TRP A 37 7.44 -10.45 1.48
CA TRP A 37 7.87 -10.86 0.14
C TRP A 37 9.29 -11.42 0.16
N ASN A 38 10.21 -10.79 0.88
CA ASN A 38 11.58 -11.27 1.02
C ASN A 38 11.62 -12.59 1.77
N ASP A 39 10.88 -12.72 2.88
CA ASP A 39 10.84 -13.95 3.67
C ASP A 39 10.32 -15.14 2.84
N MET A 40 9.27 -14.93 2.04
CA MET A 40 8.73 -15.94 1.12
C MET A 40 9.75 -16.31 0.03
N TYR A 41 10.49 -15.33 -0.49
CA TYR A 41 11.52 -15.57 -1.50
C TYR A 41 12.68 -16.39 -0.92
N ASP A 42 13.20 -16.00 0.23
CA ASP A 42 14.30 -16.71 0.91
C ASP A 42 13.88 -18.14 1.27
N SER A 43 12.67 -18.32 1.79
CA SER A 43 12.09 -19.65 2.04
C SER A 43 12.02 -20.51 0.77
N SER A 44 11.64 -19.91 -0.37
CA SER A 44 11.60 -20.62 -1.65
C SER A 44 12.98 -21.05 -2.16
N LEU A 45 14.02 -20.29 -1.83
CA LEU A 45 15.40 -20.64 -2.17
C LEU A 45 15.93 -21.76 -1.29
N ILE A 46 15.73 -21.66 0.03
CA ILE A 46 16.21 -22.66 1.00
C ILE A 46 15.59 -24.02 0.73
N LEU A 47 14.28 -24.06 0.47
CA LEU A 47 13.54 -25.31 0.26
C LEU A 47 13.57 -25.80 -1.20
N GLY A 48 14.06 -24.99 -2.14
CA GLY A 48 14.04 -25.27 -3.57
C GLY A 48 12.63 -25.36 -4.18
N ASP A 49 11.57 -25.04 -3.41
CA ASP A 49 10.19 -25.13 -3.87
C ASP A 49 9.72 -23.83 -4.53
N LYS A 50 9.57 -23.88 -5.86
CA LYS A 50 9.08 -22.78 -6.67
C LYS A 50 7.67 -22.33 -6.29
N LYS A 51 6.85 -23.20 -5.67
CA LYS A 51 5.50 -22.84 -5.23
C LYS A 51 5.55 -21.78 -4.14
N LEU A 52 6.59 -21.75 -3.31
CA LEU A 52 6.77 -20.80 -2.22
C LEU A 52 7.15 -19.39 -2.68
N LYS A 53 7.45 -19.21 -3.98
CA LYS A 53 7.79 -17.90 -4.52
C LYS A 53 6.70 -16.87 -4.21
N PRO A 54 7.10 -15.65 -3.82
CA PRO A 54 6.16 -14.60 -3.50
C PRO A 54 5.36 -14.18 -4.75
N SER A 55 4.13 -13.76 -4.50
CA SER A 55 3.29 -13.07 -5.50
C SER A 55 2.47 -11.99 -4.81
N GLU A 56 2.01 -11.00 -5.57
CA GLU A 56 1.12 -9.94 -5.07
C GLU A 56 -0.07 -10.54 -4.30
N ARG A 57 -0.68 -11.59 -4.86
CA ARG A 57 -1.83 -12.27 -4.24
C ARG A 57 -1.47 -12.89 -2.89
N ARG A 58 -0.40 -13.69 -2.84
CA ARG A 58 0.00 -14.38 -1.59
C ARG A 58 0.34 -13.40 -0.48
N VAL A 59 1.16 -12.39 -0.78
CA VAL A 59 1.56 -11.37 0.20
C VAL A 59 0.34 -10.59 0.70
N ARG A 60 -0.57 -10.20 -0.20
CA ARG A 60 -1.79 -9.49 0.17
C ARG A 60 -2.69 -10.35 1.04
N ASP A 61 -2.94 -11.58 0.64
CA ASP A 61 -3.89 -12.47 1.33
C ASP A 61 -3.36 -12.79 2.74
N GLU A 62 -2.05 -12.99 2.92
CA GLU A 62 -1.39 -13.17 4.21
C GLU A 62 -1.52 -11.94 5.12
N LEU A 63 -1.25 -10.74 4.59
CA LEU A 63 -1.39 -9.50 5.37
C LEU A 63 -2.84 -9.17 5.71
N VAL A 64 -3.79 -9.62 4.89
CA VAL A 64 -5.22 -9.48 5.18
C VAL A 64 -5.66 -10.45 6.27
N ALA A 65 -5.18 -11.68 6.24
CA ALA A 65 -5.47 -12.70 7.26
C ALA A 65 -4.92 -12.31 8.64
N ASN A 66 -3.74 -11.66 8.67
CA ASN A 66 -3.05 -11.28 9.90
C ASN A 66 -3.14 -9.77 10.21
N LYS A 67 -4.28 -9.13 9.92
CA LYS A 67 -4.45 -7.72 10.30
C LYS A 67 -4.56 -7.57 11.81
N ALA A 68 -3.82 -6.61 12.34
CA ALA A 68 -4.01 -6.12 13.70
C ALA A 68 -5.28 -5.26 13.81
N ASP A 69 -5.91 -5.24 14.98
CA ASP A 69 -7.20 -4.56 15.22
C ASP A 69 -7.19 -3.08 14.84
N TRP A 70 -6.11 -2.36 15.15
CA TRP A 70 -5.97 -0.95 14.80
C TRP A 70 -6.01 -0.69 13.29
N GLN A 71 -5.67 -1.69 12.45
CA GLN A 71 -5.70 -1.53 10.99
C GLN A 71 -7.11 -1.41 10.44
N TYR A 72 -8.12 -1.96 11.12
CA TYR A 72 -9.52 -1.86 10.69
C TYR A 72 -10.08 -0.45 10.84
N GLN A 73 -9.43 0.40 11.65
CA GLN A 73 -9.75 1.84 11.76
C GLN A 73 -9.29 2.65 10.54
N LEU A 74 -8.64 2.01 9.56
CA LEU A 74 -8.09 2.64 8.37
C LEU A 74 -8.64 1.98 7.10
N SER A 75 -8.56 2.69 5.97
CA SER A 75 -9.07 2.16 4.70
C SER A 75 -8.35 0.86 4.30
N ALA A 76 -9.13 -0.21 4.13
CA ALA A 76 -8.62 -1.47 3.59
C ALA A 76 -8.05 -1.31 2.16
N ARG A 77 -8.48 -0.29 1.41
CA ARG A 77 -7.95 0.01 0.07
C ARG A 77 -6.50 0.44 0.11
N CYS A 78 -6.06 1.11 1.18
CA CYS A 78 -4.66 1.50 1.34
C CYS A 78 -3.73 0.28 1.35
N LEU A 79 -4.05 -0.76 2.11
CA LEU A 79 -3.29 -2.02 2.13
C LEU A 79 -3.30 -2.67 0.74
N GLN A 80 -4.49 -2.88 0.19
CA GLN A 80 -4.69 -3.56 -1.09
C GLN A 80 -3.88 -2.89 -2.22
N LEU A 81 -3.96 -1.57 -2.31
CA LEU A 81 -3.24 -0.79 -3.33
C LEU A 81 -1.74 -0.65 -3.02
N ALA A 82 -1.32 -0.71 -1.75
CA ALA A 82 0.10 -0.75 -1.41
C ALA A 82 0.74 -2.04 -1.92
N ILE A 83 0.11 -3.19 -1.68
CA ILE A 83 0.61 -4.49 -2.14
C ILE A 83 0.53 -4.63 -3.65
N SER A 84 -0.52 -4.11 -4.29
CA SER A 84 -0.59 -4.08 -5.75
C SER A 84 0.51 -3.26 -6.39
N ASP A 85 0.82 -2.08 -5.82
CA ASP A 85 1.93 -1.27 -6.32
C ASP A 85 3.30 -1.92 -6.03
N LEU A 86 3.43 -2.70 -4.94
CA LEU A 86 4.63 -3.50 -4.66
C LEU A 86 4.82 -4.62 -5.68
N GLY A 87 3.75 -5.37 -6.00
CA GLY A 87 3.76 -6.41 -7.02
C GLY A 87 4.17 -5.87 -8.39
N LYS A 88 3.63 -4.70 -8.77
CA LYS A 88 4.05 -3.98 -9.98
C LYS A 88 5.51 -3.57 -9.93
N ALA A 89 6.01 -3.08 -8.79
CA ALA A 89 7.41 -2.69 -8.66
C ALA A 89 8.36 -3.88 -8.85
N TRP A 90 8.02 -5.05 -8.30
CA TRP A 90 8.78 -6.28 -8.54
C TRP A 90 8.70 -6.73 -10.00
N LYS A 91 7.50 -6.74 -10.59
CA LYS A 91 7.32 -7.07 -12.01
C LYS A 91 8.20 -6.19 -12.90
N ASN A 92 8.13 -4.89 -12.69
CA ASN A 92 8.91 -3.92 -13.47
C ASN A 92 10.44 -4.09 -13.31
N PHE A 93 10.89 -4.49 -12.11
CA PHE A 93 12.29 -4.84 -11.88
C PHE A 93 12.72 -6.07 -12.70
N PHE A 94 11.92 -7.14 -12.68
CA PHE A 94 12.22 -8.36 -13.44
C PHE A 94 12.12 -8.15 -14.96
N ASP A 95 11.13 -7.37 -15.41
CA ASP A 95 10.92 -7.03 -16.82
C ASP A 95 11.98 -6.04 -17.34
N LYS A 96 12.87 -5.53 -16.48
CA LYS A 96 13.87 -4.48 -16.79
C LYS A 96 13.24 -3.32 -17.55
N ALA A 97 12.03 -2.93 -17.16
CA ALA A 97 11.22 -2.00 -17.94
C ALA A 97 11.84 -0.59 -18.06
N ARG A 98 12.90 -0.28 -17.29
CA ARG A 98 13.79 0.88 -17.44
C ARG A 98 15.23 0.52 -17.02
N PRO A 99 16.27 1.20 -17.57
CA PRO A 99 17.67 0.92 -17.23
C PRO A 99 17.99 1.08 -15.74
N ASP A 100 17.45 2.11 -15.09
CA ASP A 100 17.75 2.45 -13.70
C ASP A 100 16.78 1.81 -12.68
N TRP A 101 15.95 0.85 -13.12
CA TRP A 101 14.95 0.27 -12.23
C TRP A 101 15.58 -0.75 -11.28
N GLY A 102 15.83 -0.32 -10.04
CA GLY A 102 16.31 -1.20 -8.97
C GLY A 102 15.20 -2.00 -8.29
N LYS A 103 15.61 -2.94 -7.44
CA LYS A 103 14.71 -3.70 -6.54
C LYS A 103 13.87 -2.74 -5.69
N PRO A 104 12.61 -3.08 -5.38
CA PRO A 104 11.81 -2.35 -4.40
C PRO A 104 12.55 -2.19 -3.06
N LYS A 105 12.44 -1.02 -2.45
CA LYS A 105 13.09 -0.68 -1.18
C LYS A 105 12.06 -0.34 -0.10
N PHE A 106 12.46 -0.48 1.16
CA PHE A 106 11.69 0.02 2.28
C PHE A 106 11.54 1.53 2.19
N LYS A 107 10.35 2.02 2.55
CA LYS A 107 10.00 3.44 2.55
C LYS A 107 10.26 4.04 3.93
N SER A 108 10.90 5.20 3.95
CA SER A 108 11.14 5.98 5.17
C SER A 108 10.06 7.04 5.39
N LYS A 109 9.73 7.29 6.66
CA LYS A 109 8.87 8.43 7.06
C LYS A 109 9.52 9.78 6.72
N LYS A 110 10.86 9.83 6.68
CA LYS A 110 11.65 11.03 6.34
C LYS A 110 11.75 11.29 4.83
N ALA A 111 11.16 10.43 3.99
CA ALA A 111 11.22 10.65 2.54
C ALA A 111 10.45 11.94 2.18
N PRO A 112 10.98 12.76 1.24
CA PRO A 112 10.43 14.08 0.94
C PRO A 112 9.01 14.05 0.36
N ARG A 113 8.58 12.89 -0.14
CA ARG A 113 7.23 12.66 -0.65
C ARG A 113 6.56 11.54 0.14
N GLN A 114 5.56 11.91 0.94
CA GLN A 114 4.60 11.00 1.54
C GLN A 114 3.27 11.09 0.78
N GLY A 115 2.46 10.04 0.86
CA GLY A 115 1.16 10.03 0.21
C GLY A 115 0.50 8.67 0.30
N PHE A 116 -0.82 8.66 0.17
CA PHE A 116 -1.60 7.44 0.04
C PHE A 116 -2.32 7.33 -1.30
N LYS A 117 -2.89 6.16 -1.57
CA LYS A 117 -3.64 5.87 -2.79
C LYS A 117 -4.95 5.21 -2.39
N THR A 118 -6.05 5.69 -2.96
CA THR A 118 -7.37 5.10 -2.84
C THR A 118 -8.09 5.23 -4.17
N ASP A 119 -8.89 4.24 -4.51
CA ASP A 119 -9.82 4.22 -5.65
C ASP A 119 -11.26 4.52 -5.22
N ARG A 120 -11.46 4.94 -3.96
CA ARG A 120 -12.77 5.26 -3.38
C ARG A 120 -12.99 6.75 -3.12
N ALA A 121 -11.95 7.57 -3.24
CA ALA A 121 -12.04 9.01 -3.04
C ALA A 121 -13.01 9.65 -4.04
N LYS A 122 -13.85 10.56 -3.55
CA LYS A 122 -14.79 11.34 -4.35
C LYS A 122 -14.76 12.81 -3.93
N ILE A 123 -15.02 13.71 -4.87
CA ILE A 123 -15.35 15.11 -4.55
C ILE A 123 -16.87 15.21 -4.49
N VAL A 124 -17.41 15.62 -3.35
CA VAL A 124 -18.85 15.83 -3.13
C VAL A 124 -19.03 17.22 -2.54
N ASN A 125 -19.78 18.09 -3.21
CA ASN A 125 -20.03 19.48 -2.79
C ASN A 125 -18.72 20.23 -2.46
N GLY A 126 -17.71 20.11 -3.32
CA GLY A 126 -16.40 20.75 -3.13
C GLY A 126 -15.51 20.16 -2.04
N LYS A 127 -15.95 19.08 -1.36
CA LYS A 127 -15.20 18.43 -0.27
C LYS A 127 -14.69 17.05 -0.70
N LEU A 128 -13.49 16.69 -0.22
CA LEU A 128 -12.94 15.35 -0.38
C LEU A 128 -13.68 14.38 0.57
N ARG A 129 -14.27 13.34 0.01
CA ARG A 129 -14.86 12.23 0.75
C ARG A 129 -14.03 10.98 0.54
N LEU A 130 -13.54 10.41 1.64
CA LEU A 130 -12.83 9.14 1.68
C LEU A 130 -13.78 8.00 2.05
N ASP A 131 -13.36 6.76 1.79
CA ASP A 131 -14.10 5.58 2.23
C ASP A 131 -14.07 5.44 3.75
N LYS A 132 -15.21 5.06 4.32
CA LYS A 132 -15.31 4.75 5.75
C LYS A 132 -14.63 3.39 6.01
N PRO A 133 -13.72 3.30 7.00
CA PRO A 133 -13.20 2.01 7.46
C PRO A 133 -14.33 1.09 7.93
N LEU A 134 -14.10 -0.22 7.90
CA LEU A 134 -15.04 -1.18 8.47
C LEU A 134 -15.03 -1.02 9.99
N GLU A 135 -16.17 -0.67 10.58
CA GLU A 135 -16.31 -0.71 12.04
C GLU A 135 -16.11 -2.15 12.51
N ILE A 136 -15.14 -2.36 13.40
CA ILE A 136 -15.14 -3.58 14.22
C ILE A 136 -16.39 -3.45 15.08
N LYS A 137 -17.38 -4.32 14.85
CA LYS A 137 -18.46 -4.51 15.82
C LYS A 137 -17.81 -5.14 17.05
N THR A 138 -17.51 -4.31 18.04
CA THR A 138 -17.18 -4.77 19.39
C THR A 138 -18.39 -5.44 20.03
#